data_AF-A0A3G2EAL7-F1
#
_entry.id   AF-A0A3G2EAL7-F1
#
_cell.length_a   1.000
_cell.length_b   1.000
_cell.length_c   1.000
_cell.angle_alpha   90.00
_cell.angle_beta   90.00
_cell.angle_gamma   90.00
#
_symmetry.space_group_name_H-M   'P 1'
#
loop_
_entity.id
_entity.type
_entity.pdbx_description
1 polymer ?
#
loop_
_entity_poly.entity_id
_entity_poly.type
_entity_poly.pdbx_seq_one_letter_code
_entity_poly.pdbx_strand_id
1 'polypeptide(L)'
;MLMEWDEQWNQLGLDGISINGVFGSSSSKPQLFSLWSPKEGCAAHTMLAAVFECLPFDRCSGPAGELLEIVRSYLDLQPPVSIINYKPTHLRLAPWVHANDACEVESHLRMLADDGDLIVDASGMERFCGALTQLLPVEHLLKRRGEVRWIVRSEFSNALIQAGVAQSMIEIVPALPISRKGEPIVLGGIFVGSSELISFAKAGERMQLVRSFRKEYSLTIEQASKAAAELMEIVACHPMH
;
A
#
# COMPACT_ATOMS: atom_id res chain seq x y z
N MET A 1 30.38 -2.03 -14.30
CA MET A 1 29.41 -1.64 -15.34
C MET A 1 28.71 -2.93 -15.76
N LEU A 2 27.47 -3.17 -15.33
CA LEU A 2 26.68 -4.36 -15.68
C LEU A 2 26.25 -4.20 -17.14
N MET A 3 26.86 -4.94 -18.07
CA MET A 3 26.72 -4.62 -19.50
C MET A 3 25.73 -5.45 -20.30
N GLU A 4 25.29 -6.65 -19.90
CA GLU A 4 24.35 -7.42 -20.71
C GLU A 4 23.40 -8.26 -19.83
N TRP A 5 22.11 -8.19 -20.15
CA TRP A 5 21.02 -8.88 -19.46
C TRP A 5 20.54 -10.04 -20.34
N ASP A 6 20.43 -11.24 -19.78
CA ASP A 6 19.73 -12.35 -20.43
C ASP A 6 18.26 -12.32 -19.97
N GLU A 7 17.36 -11.97 -20.88
CA GLU A 7 15.92 -11.75 -20.63
C GLU A 7 15.09 -13.05 -20.67
N GLN A 8 15.65 -14.17 -20.24
CA GLN A 8 14.87 -15.41 -20.14
C GLN A 8 14.04 -15.41 -18.86
N TRP A 9 12.83 -14.85 -18.96
CA TRP A 9 11.83 -14.83 -17.90
C TRP A 9 10.84 -15.98 -18.08
N ASN A 10 10.57 -16.72 -17.01
CA ASN A 10 9.48 -17.69 -16.98
C ASN A 10 8.56 -17.38 -15.81
N GLN A 11 7.32 -16.96 -16.11
CA GLN A 11 6.25 -16.80 -15.13
C GLN A 11 5.67 -18.19 -14.81
N LEU A 12 5.72 -18.59 -13.54
CA LEU A 12 5.03 -19.78 -13.04
C LEU A 12 4.01 -19.38 -11.98
N GLY A 13 2.73 -19.69 -12.23
CA GLY A 13 1.65 -19.57 -11.25
C GLY A 13 0.85 -18.27 -11.33
N LEU A 14 -0.30 -18.29 -10.63
CA LEU A 14 -1.24 -17.17 -10.50
C LEU A 14 -1.22 -16.53 -9.09
N ASP A 15 -0.61 -17.18 -8.08
CA ASP A 15 -0.76 -16.85 -6.64
C ASP A 15 0.58 -16.81 -5.85
N GLY A 16 1.67 -16.34 -6.45
CA GLY A 16 3.00 -16.36 -5.83
C GLY A 16 4.08 -16.14 -6.88
N ILE A 17 4.46 -14.89 -7.08
CA ILE A 17 5.37 -14.51 -8.15
C ILE A 17 6.77 -15.01 -7.79
N SER A 18 7.27 -16.00 -8.54
CA SER A 18 8.69 -16.36 -8.59
C SER A 18 9.31 -15.78 -9.84
N ILE A 19 10.25 -14.86 -9.68
CA ILE A 19 11.10 -14.33 -10.75
C ILE A 19 12.44 -15.04 -10.63
N ASN A 20 12.74 -15.91 -11.59
CA ASN A 20 14.06 -16.50 -11.72
C ASN A 20 14.84 -15.77 -12.81
N GLY A 21 16.08 -15.42 -12.54
CA GLY A 21 16.97 -14.78 -13.51
C GLY A 21 18.41 -15.26 -13.36
N VAL A 22 19.20 -15.06 -14.40
CA VAL A 22 20.62 -15.42 -14.44
C VAL A 22 21.44 -14.13 -14.56
N PHE A 23 22.22 -13.78 -13.53
CA PHE A 23 23.20 -12.72 -13.63
C PHE A 23 24.45 -13.24 -14.32
N GLY A 24 24.72 -12.80 -15.55
CA GLY A 24 25.99 -13.01 -16.24
C GLY A 24 26.82 -11.72 -16.28
N SER A 25 28.13 -11.83 -16.04
CA SER A 25 29.08 -10.83 -16.55
C SER A 25 30.15 -11.59 -17.34
N SER A 26 30.77 -10.95 -18.32
CA SER A 26 31.88 -11.54 -19.09
C SER A 26 33.07 -11.96 -18.21
N SER A 27 33.11 -11.49 -16.95
CA SER A 27 34.18 -11.74 -15.98
C SER A 27 33.78 -12.68 -14.82
N SER A 28 32.55 -13.17 -14.74
CA SER A 28 32.08 -13.98 -13.59
C SER A 28 31.15 -15.11 -14.00
N LYS A 29 31.19 -16.23 -13.26
CA LYS A 29 30.23 -17.32 -13.45
C LYS A 29 28.80 -16.82 -13.24
N PRO A 30 27.85 -17.26 -14.08
CA PRO A 30 26.46 -16.84 -13.92
C PRO A 30 25.90 -17.23 -12.56
N GLN A 31 25.23 -16.30 -11.87
CA GLN A 31 24.53 -16.57 -10.62
C GLN A 31 23.03 -16.56 -10.84
N LEU A 32 22.38 -17.66 -10.47
CA LEU A 32 20.93 -17.76 -10.45
C LEU A 32 20.40 -16.97 -9.25
N PHE A 33 19.40 -16.12 -9.49
CA PHE A 33 18.62 -15.53 -8.42
C PHE A 33 17.14 -15.91 -8.57
N SER A 34 16.47 -16.05 -7.43
CA SER A 34 15.02 -16.25 -7.35
C SER A 34 14.46 -15.17 -6.43
N LEU A 35 13.65 -14.26 -6.95
CA LEU A 35 12.75 -13.44 -6.14
C LEU A 35 11.46 -14.24 -6.03
N TRP A 36 10.97 -14.49 -4.82
CA TRP A 36 9.83 -15.37 -4.60
C TRP A 36 8.89 -14.73 -3.57
N SER A 37 7.63 -14.54 -3.96
CA SER A 37 6.53 -14.36 -3.01
C SER A 37 5.96 -15.74 -2.67
N PRO A 38 6.07 -16.19 -1.41
CA PRO A 38 5.41 -17.41 -0.95
C PRO A 38 3.91 -17.37 -1.18
N LYS A 39 3.35 -18.52 -1.57
CA LYS A 39 1.91 -18.72 -1.38
C LYS A 39 1.60 -18.72 0.12
N GLU A 40 0.56 -17.99 0.51
CA GLU A 40 0.05 -17.97 1.88
C GLU A 40 -0.09 -19.40 2.44
N GLY A 41 0.33 -19.59 3.69
CA GLY A 41 0.22 -20.88 4.38
C GLY A 41 1.26 -21.94 3.98
N CYS A 42 2.17 -21.68 3.04
CA CYS A 42 3.28 -22.59 2.76
C CYS A 42 4.42 -22.41 3.79
N ALA A 43 5.27 -23.44 3.95
CA ALA A 43 6.33 -23.44 4.97
C ALA A 43 7.26 -22.21 4.92
N ALA A 44 7.57 -21.72 3.71
CA ALA A 44 8.44 -20.58 3.57
C ALA A 44 7.69 -19.22 3.62
N HIS A 45 6.35 -19.19 3.48
CA HIS A 45 5.51 -18.07 3.94
C HIS A 45 5.56 -17.97 5.46
N THR A 46 5.34 -19.10 6.15
CA THR A 46 5.40 -19.18 7.62
C THR A 46 6.77 -18.76 8.15
N MET A 47 7.86 -19.12 7.46
CA MET A 47 9.21 -18.68 7.83
C MET A 47 9.36 -17.16 7.72
N LEU A 48 8.87 -16.55 6.63
CA LEU A 48 8.89 -15.09 6.49
C LEU A 48 8.00 -14.43 7.54
N ALA A 49 6.79 -14.94 7.77
CA ALA A 49 5.91 -14.45 8.84
C ALA A 49 6.63 -14.44 10.19
N ALA A 50 7.26 -15.55 10.59
CA ALA A 50 8.00 -15.64 11.86
C ALA A 50 9.19 -14.66 11.95
N VAL A 51 9.93 -14.46 10.85
CA VAL A 51 11.01 -13.46 10.81
C VAL A 51 10.46 -12.05 10.99
N PHE A 52 9.35 -11.73 10.34
CA PHE A 52 8.75 -10.40 10.42
C PHE A 52 8.02 -10.17 11.75
N GLU A 53 7.47 -11.19 12.41
CA GLU A 53 6.99 -11.09 13.79
C GLU A 53 8.08 -10.63 14.77
N CYS A 54 9.34 -11.01 14.51
CA CYS A 54 10.49 -10.57 15.30
C CYS A 54 10.88 -9.10 15.05
N LEU A 55 10.30 -8.44 14.04
CA LEU A 55 10.60 -7.06 13.64
C LEU A 55 9.34 -6.18 13.75
N PRO A 56 8.88 -5.83 14.96
CA PRO A 56 7.64 -5.08 15.14
C PRO A 56 7.62 -3.79 14.31
N PHE A 57 6.54 -3.54 13.56
CA PHE A 57 6.46 -2.37 12.65
C PHE A 57 6.59 -1.04 13.40
N ASP A 58 6.14 -1.00 14.65
CA ASP A 58 6.19 0.14 15.56
C ASP A 58 7.62 0.48 16.05
N ARG A 59 8.61 -0.38 15.76
CA ARG A 59 10.03 -0.13 16.08
C ARG A 59 10.83 0.45 14.91
N CYS A 60 10.23 0.55 13.73
CA CYS A 60 10.87 1.12 12.55
C CYS A 60 10.11 2.37 12.12
N SER A 61 10.80 3.51 12.05
CA SER A 61 10.24 4.78 11.60
C SER A 61 10.95 5.29 10.35
N GLY A 62 10.31 6.23 9.64
CA GLY A 62 10.84 6.80 8.41
C GLY A 62 10.94 5.78 7.27
N PRO A 63 11.89 5.97 6.32
CA PRO A 63 11.95 5.16 5.10
C PRO A 63 12.09 3.64 5.33
N ALA A 64 12.73 3.23 6.43
CA ALA A 64 12.85 1.81 6.78
C ALA A 64 11.52 1.21 7.25
N GLY A 65 10.72 1.98 8.00
CA GLY A 65 9.38 1.58 8.42
C GLY A 65 8.42 1.48 7.23
N GLU A 66 8.46 2.46 6.33
CA GLU A 66 7.68 2.47 5.08
C GLU A 66 8.01 1.24 4.21
N LEU A 67 9.30 0.95 4.01
CA LEU A 67 9.72 -0.24 3.25
C LEU A 67 9.26 -1.53 3.93
N LEU A 68 9.37 -1.62 5.26
CA LEU A 68 8.93 -2.79 6.02
C LEU A 68 7.41 -3.01 5.89
N GLU A 69 6.63 -1.95 5.92
CA GLU A 69 5.18 -1.98 5.72
C GLU A 69 4.82 -2.41 4.29
N ILE A 70 5.52 -1.89 3.28
CA ILE A 70 5.34 -2.32 1.88
C ILE A 70 5.64 -3.81 1.72
N VAL A 71 6.73 -4.30 2.31
CA VAL A 71 7.12 -5.72 2.20
C VAL A 71 6.09 -6.61 2.90
N ARG A 72 5.62 -6.23 4.08
CA ARG A 72 4.55 -6.96 4.78
C ARG A 72 3.24 -6.96 4.01
N SER A 73 2.89 -5.83 3.43
CA SER A 73 1.70 -5.68 2.59
C SER A 73 1.79 -6.55 1.34
N TYR A 74 2.96 -6.60 0.70
CA TYR A 74 3.19 -7.40 -0.52
C TYR A 74 3.15 -8.91 -0.27
N LEU A 75 3.67 -9.35 0.88
CA LEU A 75 3.76 -10.76 1.25
C LEU A 75 2.56 -11.26 2.06
N ASP A 76 1.58 -10.39 2.29
CA ASP A 76 0.42 -10.63 3.16
C ASP A 76 0.83 -11.19 4.55
N LEU A 77 1.73 -10.47 5.22
CA LEU A 77 2.32 -10.86 6.51
C LEU A 77 1.75 -10.09 7.70
N GLN A 78 0.68 -9.32 7.48
CA GLN A 78 0.06 -8.52 8.54
C GLN A 78 -1.46 -8.60 8.43
N PRO A 79 -2.19 -8.63 9.53
CA PRO A 79 -3.64 -8.58 9.49
C PRO A 79 -4.14 -7.24 8.92
N PRO A 80 -5.41 -7.15 8.46
CA PRO A 80 -6.04 -5.91 8.02
C PRO A 80 -5.89 -4.75 9.02
N VAL A 81 -5.86 -5.10 10.31
CA VAL A 81 -5.72 -4.15 11.42
C VAL A 81 -4.73 -4.67 12.46
N SER A 82 -3.80 -3.82 12.86
CA SER A 82 -2.83 -4.11 13.91
C SER A 82 -3.07 -3.21 15.13
N ILE A 83 -3.17 -3.81 16.31
CA ILE A 83 -3.30 -3.09 17.59
C ILE A 83 -1.94 -3.03 18.27
N ILE A 84 -1.46 -1.82 18.50
CA ILE A 84 -0.23 -1.53 19.23
C ILE A 84 -0.62 -1.00 20.61
N ASN A 85 -0.35 -1.82 21.63
CA ASN A 85 -0.75 -1.56 23.01
C ASN A 85 0.17 -0.53 23.71
N TYR A 86 0.33 0.65 23.10
CA TYR A 86 0.90 1.83 23.75
C TYR A 86 -0.18 2.63 24.48
N LYS A 87 0.25 3.66 25.23
CA LYS A 87 -0.65 4.70 25.74
C LYS A 87 -0.31 6.02 25.04
N PRO A 88 -1.21 6.58 24.21
CA PRO A 88 -2.52 6.02 23.80
C PRO A 88 -2.38 4.75 22.95
N THR A 89 -3.44 3.93 22.92
CA THR A 89 -3.48 2.72 22.08
C THR A 89 -3.48 3.13 20.63
N HIS A 90 -2.76 2.41 19.78
CA HIS A 90 -2.63 2.76 18.38
C HIS A 90 -3.18 1.62 17.52
N LEU A 91 -4.17 1.94 16.70
CA LEU A 91 -4.74 1.06 15.71
C LEU A 91 -4.22 1.47 14.34
N ARG A 92 -3.45 0.58 13.69
CA ARG A 92 -2.87 0.80 12.37
C ARG A 92 -3.58 -0.08 11.35
N LEU A 93 -4.11 0.53 10.30
CA LEU A 93 -4.68 -0.19 9.16
C LEU A 93 -3.57 -0.60 8.17
N ALA A 94 -3.66 -1.82 7.65
CA ALA A 94 -2.76 -2.30 6.61
C ALA A 94 -2.96 -1.50 5.29
N PRO A 95 -1.91 -1.29 4.46
CA PRO A 95 -2.04 -0.57 3.21
C PRO A 95 -3.08 -1.15 2.25
N TRP A 96 -3.21 -2.47 2.21
CA TRP A 96 -4.09 -3.21 1.30
C TRP A 96 -5.53 -3.35 1.79
N VAL A 97 -5.85 -2.96 3.04
CA VAL A 97 -7.18 -3.19 3.64
C VAL A 97 -8.28 -2.63 2.75
N HIS A 98 -9.38 -3.35 2.57
CA HIS A 98 -10.48 -2.94 1.70
C HIS A 98 -11.85 -3.24 2.33
N ALA A 99 -12.94 -2.76 1.71
CA ALA A 99 -14.28 -2.83 2.30
C ALA A 99 -14.74 -4.23 2.76
N ASN A 100 -14.22 -5.32 2.19
CA ASN A 100 -14.55 -6.68 2.63
C ASN A 100 -13.97 -7.01 4.02
N ASP A 101 -12.93 -6.30 4.46
CA ASP A 101 -12.27 -6.51 5.75
C ASP A 101 -12.96 -5.72 6.87
N ALA A 102 -13.95 -4.88 6.55
CA ALA A 102 -14.62 -4.00 7.51
C ALA A 102 -15.19 -4.75 8.72
N CYS A 103 -15.70 -5.98 8.52
CA CYS A 103 -16.18 -6.83 9.62
C CYS A 103 -15.06 -7.24 10.57
N GLU A 104 -13.89 -7.58 10.04
CA GLU A 104 -12.72 -7.95 10.84
C GLU A 104 -12.16 -6.74 11.59
N VAL A 105 -12.06 -5.60 10.90
CA VAL A 105 -11.64 -4.32 11.49
C VAL A 105 -12.58 -3.93 12.63
N GLU A 106 -13.89 -4.01 12.42
CA GLU A 106 -14.90 -3.72 13.45
C GLU A 106 -14.80 -4.68 14.64
N SER A 107 -14.61 -5.98 14.39
CA SER A 107 -14.44 -6.97 15.46
C SER A 107 -13.29 -6.60 16.40
N HIS A 108 -12.12 -6.26 15.84
CA HIS A 108 -10.94 -5.85 16.61
C HIS A 108 -11.18 -4.55 17.37
N LEU A 109 -11.83 -3.56 16.76
CA LEU A 109 -12.19 -2.31 17.41
C LEU A 109 -13.08 -2.49 18.64
N ARG A 110 -14.09 -3.37 18.53
CA ARG A 110 -15.01 -3.67 19.65
C ARG A 110 -14.34 -4.39 20.81
N MET A 111 -13.15 -4.97 20.62
CA MET A 111 -12.37 -5.57 21.71
C MET A 111 -11.59 -4.52 22.52
N LEU A 112 -11.47 -3.28 22.04
CA LEU A 112 -10.75 -2.22 22.74
C LEU A 112 -11.62 -1.57 23.82
N ALA A 113 -11.04 -1.30 24.99
CA ALA A 113 -11.73 -0.63 26.09
C ALA A 113 -12.18 0.79 25.70
N ASP A 114 -13.45 1.15 25.92
CA ASP A 114 -14.06 2.42 25.48
C ASP A 114 -13.56 3.68 26.20
N ASP A 115 -12.87 3.53 27.33
CA ASP A 115 -12.38 4.61 28.18
C ASP A 115 -10.92 5.00 27.90
N GLY A 116 -10.20 4.23 27.10
CA GLY A 116 -8.82 4.53 26.71
C GLY A 116 -8.73 5.42 25.46
N ASP A 117 -7.75 6.33 25.48
CA ASP A 117 -7.36 7.12 24.31
C ASP A 117 -6.86 6.22 23.17
N LEU A 118 -7.28 6.53 21.95
CA LEU A 118 -7.04 5.75 20.75
C LEU A 118 -6.48 6.65 19.63
N ILE A 119 -5.44 6.18 18.96
CA ILE A 119 -5.00 6.71 17.66
C ILE A 119 -5.45 5.72 16.60
N VAL A 120 -6.19 6.20 15.61
CA VAL A 120 -6.57 5.45 14.40
C VAL A 120 -5.71 5.95 13.25
N ASP A 121 -4.80 5.10 12.78
CA ASP A 121 -3.84 5.46 11.75
C ASP A 121 -4.08 4.68 10.46
N ALA A 122 -4.55 5.43 9.49
CA ALA A 122 -4.85 5.02 8.13
C ALA A 122 -3.91 5.68 7.11
N SER A 123 -2.79 6.28 7.56
CA SER A 123 -1.87 6.96 6.64
C SER A 123 -1.13 6.01 5.68
N GLY A 124 -1.03 4.73 6.03
CA GLY A 124 -0.49 3.67 5.17
C GLY A 124 -1.43 3.18 4.09
N MET A 125 -2.74 3.46 4.22
CA MET A 125 -3.74 2.96 3.28
C MET A 125 -3.49 3.43 1.85
N GLU A 126 -3.64 2.50 0.92
CA GLU A 126 -3.62 2.80 -0.49
C GLU A 126 -4.91 3.54 -0.89
N ARG A 127 -4.80 4.43 -1.87
CA ARG A 127 -5.89 5.34 -2.27
C ARG A 127 -7.15 4.64 -2.82
N PHE A 128 -7.04 3.39 -3.29
CA PHE A 128 -8.13 2.63 -3.94
C PHE A 128 -8.92 1.74 -2.99
N CYS A 129 -8.56 1.75 -1.71
CA CYS A 129 -9.06 0.82 -0.71
C CYS A 129 -10.49 1.12 -0.19
N GLY A 130 -11.21 2.02 -0.85
CA GLY A 130 -12.58 2.40 -0.48
C GLY A 130 -12.64 3.59 0.48
N ALA A 131 -13.85 4.06 0.76
CA ALA A 131 -14.05 5.17 1.68
C ALA A 131 -13.73 4.70 3.11
N LEU A 132 -12.82 5.41 3.80
CA LEU A 132 -12.41 5.11 5.17
C LEU A 132 -13.59 4.91 6.14
N THR A 133 -14.70 5.61 5.89
CA THR A 133 -15.96 5.52 6.64
C THR A 133 -16.76 4.22 6.42
N GLN A 134 -16.47 3.46 5.38
CA GLN A 134 -17.04 2.12 5.14
C GLN A 134 -16.22 1.02 5.82
N LEU A 135 -14.93 1.27 6.04
CA LEU A 135 -14.01 0.36 6.71
C LEU A 135 -14.10 0.43 8.22
N LEU A 136 -14.26 1.64 8.74
CA LEU A 136 -14.26 1.90 10.17
C LEU A 136 -15.67 2.25 10.67
N PRO A 137 -16.09 1.72 11.82
CA PRO A 137 -17.34 2.11 12.49
C PRO A 137 -17.18 3.49 13.15
N VAL A 138 -17.10 4.56 12.33
CA VAL A 138 -16.83 5.94 12.78
C VAL A 138 -17.83 6.39 13.86
N GLU A 139 -19.11 6.06 13.73
CA GLU A 139 -20.12 6.39 14.73
C GLU A 139 -19.84 5.76 16.10
N HIS A 140 -19.28 4.55 16.13
CA HIS A 140 -18.90 3.89 17.37
C HIS A 140 -17.67 4.57 17.96
N LEU A 141 -16.66 4.88 17.13
CA LEU A 141 -15.45 5.59 17.52
C LEU A 141 -15.75 6.98 18.12
N LEU A 142 -16.71 7.72 17.55
CA LEU A 142 -17.14 9.02 18.05
C LEU A 142 -17.85 8.98 19.41
N LYS A 143 -18.41 7.81 19.80
CA LYS A 143 -19.13 7.63 21.07
C LYS A 143 -18.23 7.14 22.20
N ARG A 144 -16.95 6.86 21.93
CA ARG A 144 -15.98 6.43 22.94
C ARG A 144 -15.78 7.53 23.99
N ARG A 145 -15.45 7.12 25.22
CA ARG A 145 -15.21 8.05 26.34
C ARG A 145 -13.80 8.64 26.27
N GLY A 146 -12.82 7.86 25.84
CA GLY A 146 -11.45 8.32 25.58
C GLY A 146 -11.34 9.14 24.30
N GLU A 147 -10.26 9.90 24.17
CA GLU A 147 -10.01 10.71 22.97
C GLU A 147 -9.65 9.81 21.78
N VAL A 148 -10.25 10.07 20.61
CA VAL A 148 -9.92 9.37 19.36
C VAL A 148 -9.26 10.33 18.39
N ARG A 149 -7.95 10.15 18.18
CA ARG A 149 -7.15 10.89 17.20
C ARG A 149 -6.97 10.08 15.93
N TRP A 150 -6.84 10.76 14.81
CA TRP A 150 -6.82 10.18 13.47
C TRP A 150 -5.56 10.60 12.76
N ILE A 151 -4.81 9.66 12.18
CA ILE A 151 -3.68 9.94 11.30
C ILE A 151 -4.07 9.41 9.92
N VAL A 152 -4.26 10.31 8.95
CA VAL A 152 -4.80 9.92 7.63
C VAL A 152 -4.10 10.65 6.51
N ARG A 153 -4.16 10.10 5.29
CA ARG A 153 -3.80 10.86 4.11
C ARG A 153 -4.85 11.94 3.80
N SER A 154 -4.42 13.00 3.14
CA SER A 154 -5.25 14.18 2.86
C SER A 154 -6.59 13.86 2.19
N GLU A 155 -6.59 12.88 1.27
CA GLU A 155 -7.75 12.41 0.52
C GLU A 155 -8.86 11.80 1.40
N PHE A 156 -8.52 11.25 2.57
CA PHE A 156 -9.48 10.64 3.48
C PHE A 156 -10.07 11.63 4.51
N SER A 157 -9.43 12.80 4.69
CA SER A 157 -9.81 13.77 5.72
C SER A 157 -11.24 14.29 5.56
N ASN A 158 -11.66 14.63 4.34
CA ASN A 158 -13.00 15.17 4.07
C ASN A 158 -14.11 14.19 4.43
N ALA A 159 -13.92 12.90 4.16
CA ALA A 159 -14.91 11.87 4.49
C ALA A 159 -15.09 11.73 6.01
N LEU A 160 -14.00 11.82 6.78
CA LEU A 160 -14.06 11.80 8.24
C LEU A 160 -14.77 13.03 8.81
N ILE A 161 -14.47 14.22 8.28
CA ILE A 161 -15.13 15.46 8.70
C ILE A 161 -16.64 15.39 8.42
N GLN A 162 -17.04 14.89 7.24
CA GLN A 162 -18.45 14.68 6.90
C GLN A 162 -19.14 13.66 7.81
N ALA A 163 -18.39 12.66 8.30
CA ALA A 163 -18.86 11.68 9.28
C ALA A 163 -18.90 12.21 10.72
N GLY A 164 -18.51 13.47 10.97
CA GLY A 164 -18.59 14.12 12.27
C GLY A 164 -17.28 14.15 13.08
N VAL A 165 -16.15 13.73 12.51
CA VAL A 165 -14.84 13.85 13.17
C VAL A 165 -14.40 15.31 13.18
N ALA A 166 -14.07 15.83 14.35
CA ALA A 166 -13.54 17.19 14.48
C ALA A 166 -12.17 17.31 13.79
N GLN A 167 -11.99 18.35 12.97
CA GLN A 167 -10.74 18.57 12.23
C GLN A 167 -9.50 18.65 13.14
N SER A 168 -9.65 19.15 14.36
CA SER A 168 -8.57 19.20 15.36
C SER A 168 -8.05 17.83 15.81
N MET A 169 -8.85 16.77 15.58
CA MET A 169 -8.49 15.39 15.89
C MET A 169 -7.83 14.66 14.71
N ILE A 170 -7.68 15.32 13.55
CA ILE A 170 -7.15 14.74 12.33
C ILE A 170 -5.76 15.30 12.05
N GLU A 171 -4.75 14.45 12.17
CA GLU A 171 -3.41 14.66 11.64
C GLU A 171 -3.37 14.20 10.18
N ILE A 172 -3.01 15.11 9.28
CA ILE A 172 -2.91 14.83 7.86
C ILE A 172 -1.46 14.51 7.50
N VAL A 173 -1.23 13.29 7.01
CA VAL A 173 0.03 12.90 6.39
C VAL A 173 -0.02 13.28 4.90
N PRO A 174 0.88 14.16 4.44
CA PRO A 174 0.92 14.55 3.03
C PRO A 174 1.46 13.39 2.19
N ALA A 175 0.56 12.69 1.49
CA ALA A 175 0.92 11.89 0.34
C ALA A 175 0.62 12.74 -0.89
N LEU A 176 1.63 13.45 -1.41
CA LEU A 176 1.44 14.13 -2.68
C LEU A 176 1.41 13.05 -3.78
N PRO A 177 0.32 12.91 -4.54
CA PRO A 177 0.28 12.01 -5.69
C PRO A 177 1.18 12.50 -6.84
N ILE A 178 1.96 13.56 -6.59
CA ILE A 178 2.83 14.26 -7.50
C ILE A 178 4.19 14.42 -6.80
N SER A 179 5.25 13.95 -7.44
CA SER A 179 6.62 14.12 -6.97
C SER A 179 7.01 15.60 -6.95
N ARG A 180 8.11 15.95 -6.26
CA ARG A 180 8.65 17.32 -6.31
C ARG A 180 9.03 17.78 -7.72
N LYS A 181 9.20 16.84 -8.66
CA LYS A 181 9.50 17.11 -10.07
C LYS A 181 8.24 17.23 -10.93
N GLY A 182 7.05 17.08 -10.35
CA GLY A 182 5.79 17.13 -11.09
C GLY A 182 5.35 15.79 -11.69
N GLU A 183 5.92 14.66 -11.26
CA GLU A 183 5.58 13.34 -11.82
C GLU A 183 4.47 12.69 -10.99
N PRO A 184 3.40 12.12 -11.58
CA PRO A 184 2.46 11.29 -10.87
C PRO A 184 3.17 10.14 -10.15
N ILE A 185 2.75 9.84 -8.92
CA ILE A 185 3.22 8.69 -8.16
C ILE A 185 2.07 7.69 -8.09
N VAL A 186 2.24 6.52 -8.70
CA VAL A 186 1.27 5.41 -8.65
C VAL A 186 1.83 4.22 -7.87
N LEU A 187 0.95 3.38 -7.35
CA LEU A 187 1.26 2.23 -6.48
C LEU A 187 2.18 2.61 -5.30
N GLY A 188 2.05 3.84 -4.81
CA GLY A 188 2.85 4.35 -3.69
C GLY A 188 4.35 4.52 -3.95
N GLY A 189 4.84 4.34 -5.18
CA GLY A 189 6.29 4.45 -5.44
C GLY A 189 6.75 4.48 -6.90
N ILE A 190 5.84 4.32 -7.88
CA ILE A 190 6.17 4.39 -9.30
C ILE A 190 5.99 5.83 -9.78
N PHE A 191 7.10 6.46 -10.14
CA PHE A 191 7.14 7.81 -10.72
C PHE A 191 6.87 7.75 -12.22
N VAL A 192 5.72 8.27 -12.65
CA VAL A 192 5.29 8.22 -14.05
C VAL A 192 5.81 9.44 -14.81
N GLY A 193 7.06 9.35 -15.29
CA GLY A 193 7.64 10.38 -16.17
C GLY A 193 7.26 10.22 -17.65
N SER A 194 6.61 9.11 -18.03
CA SER A 194 6.27 8.79 -19.42
C SER A 194 5.14 9.67 -19.95
N SER A 195 5.45 10.51 -20.95
CA SER A 195 4.46 11.37 -21.63
C SER A 195 3.39 10.55 -22.37
N GLU A 196 3.72 9.33 -22.79
CA GLU A 196 2.79 8.40 -23.41
C GLU A 196 1.75 7.89 -22.39
N LEU A 197 2.20 7.46 -21.20
CA LEU A 197 1.28 7.06 -20.13
C LEU A 197 0.38 8.22 -19.69
N ILE A 198 0.92 9.43 -19.55
CA ILE A 198 0.13 10.62 -19.20
C ILE A 198 -0.91 10.92 -20.30
N SER A 199 -0.53 10.79 -21.57
CA SER A 199 -1.45 10.97 -22.71
C SER A 199 -2.60 9.95 -22.70
N PHE A 200 -2.30 8.66 -22.50
CA PHE A 200 -3.34 7.63 -22.40
C PHE A 200 -4.25 7.84 -21.19
N ALA A 201 -3.72 8.32 -20.07
CA ALA A 201 -4.50 8.67 -18.89
C ALA A 201 -5.43 9.86 -19.13
N LYS A 202 -4.96 10.93 -19.78
CA LYS A 202 -5.79 12.08 -20.19
C LYS A 202 -6.91 11.66 -21.13
N ALA A 203 -6.64 10.70 -22.03
CA ALA A 203 -7.60 10.17 -23.00
C ALA A 203 -8.57 9.13 -22.41
N GLY A 204 -8.33 8.65 -21.19
CA GLY A 204 -9.14 7.62 -20.54
C GLY A 204 -8.96 6.20 -21.10
N GLU A 205 -7.84 5.92 -21.78
CA GLU A 205 -7.57 4.67 -22.47
C GLU A 205 -7.06 3.57 -21.52
N ARG A 206 -7.91 3.13 -20.58
CA ARG A 206 -7.54 2.21 -19.50
C ARG A 206 -6.83 0.93 -19.98
N MET A 207 -7.32 0.29 -21.03
CA MET A 207 -6.71 -0.95 -21.55
C MET A 207 -5.30 -0.72 -22.12
N GLN A 208 -5.07 0.44 -22.74
CA GLN A 208 -3.77 0.80 -23.29
C GLN A 208 -2.80 1.16 -22.16
N LEU A 209 -3.26 1.90 -21.15
CA LEU A 209 -2.51 2.14 -19.91
C LEU A 209 -2.05 0.84 -19.24
N VAL A 210 -2.95 -0.13 -19.06
CA VAL A 210 -2.58 -1.41 -18.43
C VAL A 210 -1.48 -2.10 -19.22
N ARG A 211 -1.57 -2.14 -20.55
CA ARG A 211 -0.53 -2.73 -21.40
C ARG A 211 0.80 -1.99 -21.28
N SER A 212 0.77 -0.66 -21.34
CA SER A 212 1.98 0.17 -21.27
C SER A 212 2.63 0.12 -19.90
N PHE A 213 1.85 0.12 -18.80
CA PHE A 213 2.38 -0.07 -17.45
C PHE A 213 3.10 -1.41 -17.27
N ARG A 214 2.52 -2.50 -17.81
CA ARG A 214 3.18 -3.81 -17.76
C ARG A 214 4.48 -3.85 -18.56
N LYS A 215 4.51 -3.15 -19.70
CA LYS A 215 5.70 -3.03 -20.54
C LYS A 215 6.80 -2.20 -19.87
N GLU A 216 6.44 -1.08 -19.24
CA GLU A 216 7.42 -0.16 -18.64
C GLU A 216 7.92 -0.60 -17.26
N TYR A 217 7.05 -1.19 -16.42
CA TYR A 217 7.33 -1.43 -14.99
C TYR A 217 7.23 -2.90 -14.56
N SER A 218 7.16 -3.85 -15.51
CA SER A 218 7.10 -5.30 -15.23
C SER A 218 6.01 -5.71 -14.22
N LEU A 219 4.85 -5.06 -14.29
CA LEU A 219 3.74 -5.28 -13.36
C LEU A 219 2.87 -6.49 -13.74
N THR A 220 2.18 -7.06 -12.74
CA THR A 220 1.05 -7.98 -13.00
C THR A 220 -0.12 -7.24 -13.65
N ILE A 221 -1.10 -7.98 -14.17
CA ILE A 221 -2.32 -7.39 -14.74
C ILE A 221 -3.10 -6.59 -13.68
N GLU A 222 -3.18 -7.11 -12.46
CA GLU A 222 -3.87 -6.45 -11.36
C GLU A 222 -3.17 -5.17 -10.94
N GLN A 223 -1.86 -5.23 -10.66
CA GLN A 223 -1.05 -4.05 -10.32
C GLN A 223 -1.09 -3.00 -11.44
N ALA A 224 -0.99 -3.40 -12.70
CA ALA A 224 -1.10 -2.47 -13.82
C ALA A 224 -2.51 -1.88 -13.97
N SER A 225 -3.56 -2.64 -13.66
CA SER A 225 -4.95 -2.16 -13.65
C SER A 225 -5.19 -1.13 -12.55
N LYS A 226 -4.55 -1.32 -11.40
CA LYS A 226 -4.55 -0.38 -10.28
C LYS A 226 -3.73 0.87 -10.61
N ALA A 227 -2.50 0.72 -11.12
CA ALA A 227 -1.66 1.82 -11.57
C ALA A 227 -2.33 2.67 -12.66
N ALA A 228 -3.04 2.04 -13.59
CA ALA A 228 -3.81 2.73 -14.62
C ALA A 228 -4.96 3.56 -14.03
N ALA A 229 -5.73 2.99 -13.10
CA ALA A 229 -6.79 3.72 -12.40
C ALA A 229 -6.22 4.90 -11.60
N GLU A 230 -5.11 4.67 -10.90
CA GLU A 230 -4.35 5.70 -10.18
C GLU A 230 -3.95 6.86 -11.05
N LEU A 231 -3.26 6.58 -12.15
CA LEU A 231 -2.76 7.62 -13.03
C LEU A 231 -3.90 8.45 -13.63
N MET A 232 -4.99 7.79 -14.06
CA MET A 232 -6.17 8.48 -14.60
C MET A 232 -6.78 9.44 -13.58
N GLU A 233 -6.94 9.01 -12.33
CA GLU A 233 -7.48 9.84 -11.26
C GLU A 233 -6.55 10.99 -10.91
N ILE A 234 -5.24 10.74 -10.81
CA ILE A 234 -4.24 11.77 -10.52
C ILE A 234 -4.28 12.86 -11.59
N VAL A 235 -4.29 12.48 -12.87
CA VAL A 235 -4.33 13.40 -14.02
C VAL A 235 -5.65 14.17 -14.08
N ALA A 236 -6.77 13.55 -13.71
CA ALA A 236 -8.07 14.23 -13.65
C ALA A 236 -8.12 15.30 -12.54
N CYS A 237 -7.52 15.01 -11.38
CA CYS A 237 -7.48 15.94 -10.24
C CYS A 237 -6.36 16.98 -10.34
N HIS A 238 -5.28 16.69 -11.07
CA HIS A 238 -4.10 17.54 -11.22
C HIS A 238 -3.80 17.70 -12.72
N PRO A 239 -4.30 18.76 -13.37
CA PRO A 239 -4.08 18.98 -14.79
C PRO A 239 -2.57 19.13 -15.06
N MET A 240 -1.98 18.09 -15.64
CA MET A 240 -0.57 18.08 -16.01
C MET A 240 -0.38 18.87 -17.30
N HIS A 241 0.57 19.82 -17.33
CA HIS A 241 0.92 20.58 -18.53
C HIS A 241 1.86 19.80 -19.44
#